data_AF-A0A2S6H875-F1
#
_entry.id   AF-A0A2S6H875-F1
#
_cell.length_a   1.000
_cell.length_b   1.000
_cell.length_c   1.000
_cell.angle_alpha   90.00
_cell.angle_beta   90.00
_cell.angle_gamma   90.00
#
_symmetry.space_group_name_H-M   'P 1'
#
loop_
_entity.id
_entity.type
_entity.pdbx_description
1 polymer ?
#
loop_
_entity_poly.entity_id
_entity_poly.type
_entity_poly.pdbx_seq_one_letter_code
_entity_poly.pdbx_strand_id
1 'polypeptide(L)'
;MKTQFRYVFELLALLCLLSGVARAEDMPATCKQDCPAPFVKNEFWTTEYGPAAANIVLSPTNFLACSSSGYALCYYSGPSAAPASKIPKETLPSLPCTVSKDNPNVADCRCYAESGDSYVDINSIINTEAYVETVRVCGLNGEKCRNMVSEAAGKALALLGKTVPYLPTAPVCGYLQAGANGVAPMAPKAELLSTFSFAKIKSYGKDQTSCAGSSASYAGCMTAPCTFERDSSGKPTGFANCECPIYSGPYQIGQGGASCNAGSGYVWSAAYAPPSKSDTAANGGK
;
A
#
# COMPACT_ATOMS: atom_id res chain seq x y z
N MET A 1 64.38 35.32 1.37
CA MET A 1 63.06 34.94 0.80
C MET A 1 62.98 33.43 0.53
N LYS A 2 63.28 32.57 1.51
CA LYS A 2 63.33 31.09 1.35
C LYS A 2 62.65 30.30 2.49
N THR A 3 61.97 30.98 3.42
CA THR A 3 61.46 30.36 4.66
C THR A 3 59.93 30.36 4.78
N GLN A 4 59.22 30.99 3.84
CA GLN A 4 57.74 31.08 3.85
C GLN A 4 57.07 29.97 3.02
N PHE A 5 57.82 29.16 2.27
CA PHE A 5 57.25 28.13 1.39
C PHE A 5 57.13 26.74 2.03
N ARG A 6 57.66 26.54 3.24
CA ARG A 6 57.62 25.24 3.93
C ARG A 6 56.33 25.00 4.72
N TYR A 7 55.64 26.05 5.17
CA TYR A 7 54.41 25.92 5.97
C TYR A 7 53.14 25.68 5.14
N VAL A 8 53.12 26.07 3.86
CA VAL A 8 51.97 25.84 2.98
C VAL A 8 51.86 24.37 2.58
N PHE A 9 52.99 23.65 2.50
CA PHE A 9 53.00 22.25 2.09
C PHE A 9 52.60 21.28 3.22
N GLU A 10 52.86 21.61 4.49
CA GLU A 10 52.38 20.78 5.61
C GLU A 10 50.90 20.99 5.94
N LEU A 11 50.35 22.20 5.72
CA LEU A 11 48.93 22.45 5.95
C LEU A 11 48.02 21.78 4.89
N LEU A 12 48.50 21.62 3.65
CA LEU A 12 47.78 20.87 2.62
C LEU A 12 47.82 19.35 2.83
N ALA A 13 48.86 18.81 3.49
CA ALA A 13 48.93 17.40 3.84
C ALA A 13 47.96 17.04 4.99
N LEU A 14 47.68 17.98 5.91
CA LEU A 14 46.73 17.77 7.00
C LEU A 14 45.26 17.89 6.56
N LEU A 15 44.97 18.72 5.54
CA LEU A 15 43.61 18.88 5.01
C LEU A 15 43.14 17.72 4.11
N CYS A 16 44.04 16.96 3.50
CA CYS A 16 43.70 15.73 2.77
C CYS A 16 43.46 14.51 3.67
N LEU A 17 43.75 14.60 4.98
CA LEU A 17 43.45 13.55 5.96
C LEU A 17 42.07 13.71 6.64
N LEU A 18 41.36 14.82 6.39
CA LEU A 18 40.02 15.09 6.93
C LEU A 18 38.92 15.13 5.86
N SER A 19 39.26 14.97 4.58
CA SER A 19 38.30 14.47 3.60
C SER A 19 38.05 13.00 3.89
N GLY A 20 37.10 12.75 4.81
CA GLY A 20 36.45 11.46 4.94
C GLY A 20 35.95 11.04 3.57
N VAL A 21 36.76 10.23 2.89
CA VAL A 21 36.31 9.42 1.78
C VAL A 21 35.25 8.54 2.42
N ALA A 22 33.99 8.86 2.21
CA ALA A 22 32.91 7.89 2.37
C ALA A 22 33.28 6.76 1.41
N ARG A 23 34.01 5.77 1.93
CA ARG A 23 34.36 4.58 1.18
C ARG A 23 33.03 3.91 0.87
N ALA A 24 32.84 3.57 -0.39
CA ALA A 24 31.76 2.72 -0.87
C ALA A 24 31.88 1.26 -0.35
N GLU A 25 32.47 1.05 0.84
CA GLU A 25 32.75 -0.24 1.47
C GLU A 25 31.84 -0.51 2.69
N ASP A 26 30.96 0.41 3.08
CA ASP A 26 29.92 0.18 4.12
C ASP A 26 28.57 -0.28 3.57
N MET A 27 28.50 -0.69 2.30
CA MET A 27 27.43 -1.56 1.84
C MET A 27 27.99 -2.98 1.75
N PRO A 28 27.49 -3.95 2.54
CA PRO A 28 27.95 -5.33 2.42
C PRO A 28 27.71 -5.82 1.00
N ALA A 29 28.81 -5.97 0.27
CA ALA A 29 28.84 -6.54 -1.06
C ALA A 29 28.64 -8.05 -0.97
N THR A 30 27.39 -8.54 -1.00
CA THR A 30 27.05 -9.83 -1.61
C THR A 30 25.58 -9.89 -2.01
N CYS A 31 25.28 -9.70 -3.30
CA CYS A 31 24.19 -10.37 -3.99
C CYS A 31 24.42 -10.21 -5.49
N LYS A 32 24.99 -11.22 -6.13
CA LYS A 32 24.93 -11.35 -7.58
C LYS A 32 23.55 -11.93 -7.92
N GLN A 33 22.73 -11.12 -8.61
CA GLN A 33 21.34 -11.36 -9.02
C GLN A 33 20.32 -11.50 -7.88
N ASP A 34 19.33 -10.60 -7.87
CA ASP A 34 18.11 -10.65 -7.07
C ASP A 34 18.24 -10.48 -5.55
N CYS A 35 18.97 -9.46 -5.10
CA CYS A 35 18.68 -8.86 -3.80
C CYS A 35 17.53 -7.86 -3.99
N PRO A 36 16.41 -7.93 -3.24
CA PRO A 36 15.43 -6.85 -3.24
C PRO A 36 16.13 -5.56 -2.81
N ALA A 37 15.99 -4.47 -3.58
CA ALA A 37 16.62 -3.22 -3.20
C ALA A 37 16.08 -2.79 -1.82
N PRO A 38 16.87 -2.01 -1.04
CA PRO A 38 16.37 -1.47 0.22
C PRO A 38 15.03 -0.78 -0.02
N PHE A 39 14.09 -0.93 0.90
CA PHE A 39 12.82 -0.21 0.84
C PHE A 39 13.08 1.29 0.73
N VAL A 40 12.69 1.84 -0.41
CA VAL A 40 12.62 3.27 -0.64
C VAL A 40 11.15 3.61 -0.76
N LYS A 41 10.68 4.51 0.10
CA LYS A 41 9.30 5.01 0.04
C LYS A 41 9.07 5.65 -1.34
N ASN A 42 7.95 5.28 -1.97
CA ASN A 42 7.49 5.87 -3.21
C ASN A 42 6.88 7.24 -2.93
N GLU A 43 7.66 8.28 -3.26
CA GLU A 43 7.23 9.68 -3.18
C GLU A 43 6.71 10.23 -4.51
N PHE A 44 6.64 9.40 -5.56
CA PHE A 44 6.07 9.81 -6.83
C PHE A 44 4.58 10.13 -6.67
N TRP A 45 4.17 11.18 -7.39
CA TRP A 45 2.77 11.40 -7.72
C TRP A 45 2.39 10.37 -8.78
N THR A 46 1.88 9.24 -8.31
CA THR A 46 1.43 8.13 -9.15
C THR A 46 0.19 8.49 -9.96
N THR A 47 -0.54 9.54 -9.53
CA THR A 47 -1.68 10.12 -10.24
C THR A 47 -1.67 11.66 -10.13
N GLU A 48 -2.55 12.34 -10.87
CA GLU A 48 -2.77 13.79 -10.73
C GLU A 48 -3.38 14.19 -9.37
N TYR A 49 -3.89 13.22 -8.59
CA TYR A 49 -4.58 13.47 -7.33
C TYR A 49 -3.71 13.26 -6.10
N GLY A 50 -2.50 12.72 -6.25
CA GLY A 50 -1.57 12.57 -5.14
C GLY A 50 -0.60 11.39 -5.28
N PRO A 51 0.23 11.18 -4.24
CA PRO A 51 1.20 10.10 -4.20
C PRO A 51 0.57 8.75 -3.84
N ALA A 52 1.37 7.68 -3.88
CA ALA A 52 0.92 6.33 -3.52
C ALA A 52 0.26 6.25 -2.13
N ALA A 53 0.75 7.03 -1.16
CA ALA A 53 0.18 7.13 0.18
C ALA A 53 -1.28 7.64 0.23
N ALA A 54 -1.74 8.35 -0.81
CA ALA A 54 -3.12 8.82 -0.89
C ALA A 54 -4.10 7.71 -1.32
N ASN A 55 -3.60 6.55 -1.75
CA ASN A 55 -4.41 5.41 -2.17
C ASN A 55 -5.51 5.80 -3.19
N ILE A 56 -5.08 6.16 -4.40
CA ILE A 56 -5.96 6.73 -5.42
C ILE A 56 -6.48 5.64 -6.36
N VAL A 57 -7.80 5.48 -6.40
CA VAL A 57 -8.49 4.47 -7.20
C VAL A 57 -9.10 5.11 -8.45
N LEU A 58 -8.48 4.88 -9.62
CA LEU A 58 -8.97 5.43 -10.89
C LEU A 58 -9.84 4.45 -11.67
N SER A 59 -9.48 3.17 -11.69
CA SER A 59 -10.16 2.15 -12.49
C SER A 59 -9.93 0.75 -11.92
N PRO A 60 -10.87 -0.19 -12.11
CA PRO A 60 -10.65 -1.61 -11.82
C PRO A 60 -9.43 -2.20 -12.55
N THR A 61 -9.01 -1.64 -13.69
CA THR A 61 -7.79 -2.10 -14.38
C THR A 61 -6.52 -1.86 -13.57
N ASN A 62 -6.51 -0.82 -12.71
CA ASN A 62 -5.36 -0.51 -11.84
C ASN A 62 -5.13 -1.57 -10.75
N PHE A 63 -6.15 -2.36 -10.41
CA PHE A 63 -6.08 -3.41 -9.41
C PHE A 63 -5.48 -4.69 -9.99
N LEU A 64 -4.16 -4.81 -9.87
CA LEU A 64 -3.36 -5.95 -10.30
C LEU A 64 -3.70 -7.18 -9.48
N ALA A 65 -4.00 -8.29 -10.16
CA ALA A 65 -4.43 -9.54 -9.53
C ALA A 65 -3.22 -10.32 -9.03
N CYS A 66 -3.14 -10.49 -7.71
CA CYS A 66 -2.13 -11.27 -7.02
C CYS A 66 -2.77 -12.46 -6.30
N SER A 67 -1.96 -13.48 -6.02
CA SER A 67 -2.32 -14.55 -5.08
C SER A 67 -1.22 -14.62 -4.05
N SER A 68 -1.57 -14.45 -2.77
CA SER A 68 -0.61 -14.45 -1.67
C SER A 68 -0.94 -15.53 -0.66
N SER A 69 0.10 -16.14 -0.09
CA SER A 69 -0.02 -17.03 1.07
C SER A 69 -0.55 -16.31 2.31
N GLY A 70 -0.41 -14.98 2.36
CA GLY A 70 -0.97 -14.12 3.38
C GLY A 70 -1.02 -12.65 2.95
N TYR A 71 -2.05 -11.92 3.37
CA TYR A 71 -2.15 -10.46 3.24
C TYR A 71 -3.00 -9.86 4.35
N ALA A 72 -2.86 -8.55 4.57
CA ALA A 72 -3.71 -7.81 5.50
C ALA A 72 -4.83 -7.05 4.78
N LEU A 73 -6.09 -7.29 5.13
CA LEU A 73 -7.24 -6.60 4.56
C LEU A 73 -7.67 -5.44 5.46
N CYS A 74 -7.06 -4.27 5.22
CA CYS A 74 -7.28 -3.05 6.02
C CYS A 74 -8.45 -2.19 5.54
N TYR A 75 -9.04 -2.52 4.39
CA TYR A 75 -10.15 -1.77 3.79
C TYR A 75 -11.35 -1.51 4.73
N TYR A 76 -11.47 -2.28 5.82
CA TYR A 76 -12.55 -2.17 6.80
C TYR A 76 -12.12 -1.55 8.14
N SER A 77 -10.87 -1.11 8.27
CA SER A 77 -10.34 -0.52 9.50
C SER A 77 -10.78 0.95 9.67
N GLY A 78 -10.98 1.40 10.89
CA GLY A 78 -11.41 2.77 11.16
C GLY A 78 -11.68 3.08 12.63
N PRO A 79 -12.92 3.42 13.02
CA PRO A 79 -13.28 3.70 14.42
C PRO A 79 -13.02 2.52 15.37
N SER A 80 -13.00 2.81 16.66
CA SER A 80 -12.89 1.80 17.72
C SER A 80 -14.12 0.90 17.87
N ALA A 81 -15.30 1.36 17.43
CA ALA A 81 -16.52 0.56 17.48
C ALA A 81 -16.57 -0.40 16.28
N ALA A 82 -16.96 -1.66 16.55
CA ALA A 82 -17.26 -2.60 15.48
C ALA A 82 -18.50 -2.13 14.69
N PRO A 83 -18.48 -2.18 13.35
CA PRO A 83 -19.65 -1.86 12.54
C PRO A 83 -20.69 -2.98 12.61
N ALA A 84 -21.93 -2.66 12.25
CA ALA A 84 -22.98 -3.66 12.09
C ALA A 84 -22.72 -4.55 10.86
N SER A 85 -22.89 -5.87 11.00
CA SER A 85 -22.87 -6.78 9.84
C SER A 85 -24.12 -6.63 8.98
N LYS A 86 -23.97 -6.84 7.67
CA LYS A 86 -25.05 -7.06 6.70
C LYS A 86 -25.62 -8.48 6.76
N ILE A 87 -24.93 -9.42 7.41
CA ILE A 87 -25.41 -10.78 7.63
C ILE A 87 -26.16 -10.82 8.97
N PRO A 88 -27.43 -11.30 8.98
CA PRO A 88 -28.20 -11.41 10.22
C PRO A 88 -27.47 -12.24 11.29
N LYS A 89 -27.40 -11.70 12.52
CA LYS A 89 -26.77 -12.34 13.70
C LYS A 89 -25.25 -12.53 13.64
N GLU A 90 -24.57 -12.00 12.63
CA GLU A 90 -23.11 -11.95 12.61
C GLU A 90 -22.62 -10.73 13.39
N THR A 91 -21.65 -10.93 14.28
CA THR A 91 -20.94 -9.85 14.96
C THR A 91 -19.59 -9.66 14.30
N LEU A 92 -19.29 -8.42 13.89
CA LEU A 92 -17.98 -8.07 13.35
C LEU A 92 -17.01 -7.71 14.48
N PRO A 93 -15.71 -8.01 14.32
CA PRO A 93 -14.69 -7.54 15.23
C PRO A 93 -14.51 -6.03 15.08
N SER A 94 -14.00 -5.40 16.14
CA SER A 94 -13.46 -4.05 16.06
C SER A 94 -12.11 -4.07 15.32
N LEU A 95 -11.94 -3.15 14.37
CA LEU A 95 -10.74 -2.97 13.54
C LEU A 95 -10.29 -1.51 13.64
N PRO A 96 -9.82 -1.06 14.82
CA PRO A 96 -9.44 0.33 15.00
C PRO A 96 -8.27 0.69 14.09
N CYS A 97 -8.28 1.92 13.59
CA CYS A 97 -7.13 2.55 12.99
C CYS A 97 -6.83 3.86 13.69
N THR A 98 -5.78 3.83 14.51
CA THR A 98 -5.45 4.90 15.47
C THR A 98 -4.28 5.69 14.92
N VAL A 99 -4.34 7.01 14.99
CA VAL A 99 -3.17 7.84 14.65
C VAL A 99 -2.04 7.51 15.62
N SER A 100 -0.87 7.17 15.10
CA SER A 100 0.28 6.80 15.92
C SER A 100 0.69 7.99 16.78
N LYS A 101 0.98 7.71 18.07
CA LYS A 101 1.46 8.73 19.01
C LYS A 101 2.89 9.18 18.68
N ASP A 102 3.68 8.29 18.11
CA ASP A 102 5.09 8.52 17.82
C ASP A 102 5.28 9.18 16.46
N ASN A 103 4.36 8.94 15.52
CA ASN A 103 4.39 9.55 14.18
C ASN A 103 2.97 9.92 13.70
N PRO A 104 2.56 11.20 13.79
CA PRO A 104 1.22 11.62 13.38
C PRO A 104 0.94 11.53 11.88
N ASN A 105 1.94 11.16 11.06
CA ASN A 105 1.76 10.88 9.63
C ASN A 105 1.49 9.40 9.34
N VAL A 106 1.35 8.57 10.38
CA VAL A 106 1.09 7.13 10.29
C VAL A 106 -0.07 6.78 11.21
N ALA A 107 -0.89 5.82 10.81
CA ALA A 107 -1.93 5.23 11.62
C ALA A 107 -1.68 3.73 11.80
N ASP A 108 -1.83 3.25 13.03
CA ASP A 108 -1.79 1.85 13.40
C ASP A 108 -3.18 1.25 13.16
N CYS A 109 -3.35 0.61 12.01
CA CYS A 109 -4.60 -0.02 11.60
C CYS A 109 -4.60 -1.51 11.93
N ARG A 110 -5.58 -1.97 12.71
CA ARG A 110 -5.88 -3.39 12.88
C ARG A 110 -6.70 -3.90 11.70
N CYS A 111 -6.26 -4.99 11.07
CA CYS A 111 -6.81 -5.52 9.83
C CYS A 111 -7.03 -7.03 9.93
N TYR A 112 -7.85 -7.60 9.05
CA TYR A 112 -7.91 -9.07 8.93
C TYR A 112 -6.62 -9.59 8.30
N ALA A 113 -6.10 -10.70 8.81
CA ALA A 113 -5.09 -11.48 8.11
C ALA A 113 -5.79 -12.57 7.28
N GLU A 114 -5.64 -12.52 5.96
CA GLU A 114 -6.33 -13.37 4.99
C GLU A 114 -5.31 -14.02 4.05
N SER A 115 -5.77 -14.93 3.19
CA SER A 115 -4.95 -15.59 2.16
C SER A 115 -5.73 -15.79 0.87
N GLY A 116 -5.04 -16.11 -0.23
CA GLY A 116 -5.64 -16.35 -1.54
C GLY A 116 -5.64 -15.11 -2.44
N ASP A 117 -6.72 -14.95 -3.21
CA ASP A 117 -6.84 -13.87 -4.20
C ASP A 117 -6.85 -12.50 -3.52
N SER A 118 -5.97 -11.62 -4.01
CA SER A 118 -5.81 -10.26 -3.55
C SER A 118 -5.51 -9.33 -4.73
N TYR A 119 -5.69 -8.05 -4.51
CA TYR A 119 -5.50 -7.03 -5.52
C TYR A 119 -4.67 -5.88 -4.97
N VAL A 120 -3.66 -5.48 -5.76
CA VAL A 120 -2.81 -4.33 -5.48
C VAL A 120 -3.16 -3.23 -6.47
N ASP A 121 -3.56 -2.06 -5.98
CA ASP A 121 -3.70 -0.90 -6.84
C ASP A 121 -2.30 -0.40 -7.24
N ILE A 122 -2.00 -0.39 -8.55
CA ILE A 122 -0.71 0.06 -9.08
C ILE A 122 -0.37 1.50 -8.68
N ASN A 123 -1.38 2.34 -8.47
CA ASN A 123 -1.19 3.73 -8.06
C ASN A 123 -0.77 3.84 -6.60
N SER A 124 -0.95 2.78 -5.81
CA SER A 124 -0.80 2.80 -4.36
C SER A 124 0.33 1.87 -3.89
N ILE A 125 1.32 1.61 -4.76
CA ILE A 125 2.52 0.84 -4.42
C ILE A 125 3.52 1.76 -3.71
N ILE A 126 3.73 1.54 -2.41
CA ILE A 126 4.55 2.42 -1.57
C ILE A 126 6.06 2.17 -1.66
N ASN A 127 6.50 1.11 -2.32
CA ASN A 127 7.92 0.85 -2.59
C ASN A 127 8.27 1.33 -4.01
N THR A 128 9.25 2.22 -4.12
CA THR A 128 9.66 2.86 -5.38
C THR A 128 10.09 1.85 -6.45
N GLU A 129 10.89 0.85 -6.07
CA GLU A 129 11.37 -0.17 -7.01
C GLU A 129 10.22 -1.04 -7.51
N ALA A 130 9.40 -1.55 -6.59
CA ALA A 130 8.23 -2.35 -6.93
C ALA A 130 7.29 -1.59 -7.86
N TYR A 131 7.09 -0.29 -7.63
CA TYR A 131 6.28 0.58 -8.47
C TYR A 131 6.88 0.72 -9.88
N VAL A 132 8.15 1.13 -9.99
CA VAL A 132 8.81 1.37 -11.28
C VAL A 132 8.87 0.09 -12.11
N GLU A 133 9.21 -1.04 -11.49
CA GLU A 133 9.26 -2.33 -12.17
C GLU A 133 7.86 -2.75 -12.66
N THR A 134 6.85 -2.59 -11.82
CA THR A 134 5.48 -2.95 -12.14
C THR A 134 4.93 -2.10 -13.28
N VAL A 135 5.11 -0.78 -13.25
CA VAL A 135 4.70 0.12 -14.33
C VAL A 135 5.41 -0.22 -15.64
N ARG A 136 6.70 -0.55 -15.59
CA ARG A 136 7.49 -0.94 -16.78
C ARG A 136 6.91 -2.17 -17.47
N VAL A 137 6.44 -3.16 -16.70
CA VAL A 137 5.90 -4.42 -17.24
C VAL A 137 4.42 -4.31 -17.57
N CYS A 138 3.62 -3.78 -16.64
CA CYS A 138 2.16 -3.81 -16.69
C CYS A 138 1.54 -2.59 -17.39
N GLY A 139 2.34 -1.57 -17.70
CA GLY A 139 1.83 -0.26 -18.10
C GLY A 139 1.40 0.59 -16.89
N LEU A 140 1.18 1.88 -17.11
CA LEU A 140 0.76 2.82 -16.05
C LEU A 140 -0.61 2.45 -15.45
N ASN A 141 -1.48 1.79 -16.22
CA ASN A 141 -2.82 1.44 -15.77
C ASN A 141 -2.99 -0.05 -15.44
N GLY A 142 -1.92 -0.84 -15.50
CA GLY A 142 -1.95 -2.28 -15.22
C GLY A 142 -2.54 -3.14 -16.34
N GLU A 143 -2.82 -2.57 -17.51
CA GLU A 143 -3.54 -3.22 -18.62
C GLU A 143 -2.78 -4.38 -19.27
N LYS A 144 -1.45 -4.43 -19.11
CA LYS A 144 -0.59 -5.49 -19.68
C LYS A 144 -0.35 -6.66 -18.72
N CYS A 145 -0.92 -6.62 -17.53
CA CYS A 145 -0.84 -7.68 -16.52
C CYS A 145 -2.24 -8.13 -16.11
N ARG A 146 -2.32 -9.25 -15.40
CA ARG A 146 -3.58 -9.68 -14.78
C ARG A 146 -4.06 -8.61 -13.80
N ASN A 147 -5.32 -8.21 -13.93
CA ASN A 147 -6.02 -7.23 -13.11
C ASN A 147 -7.49 -7.64 -12.91
N MET A 148 -8.27 -6.88 -12.13
CA MET A 148 -9.68 -7.22 -11.88
C MET A 148 -10.50 -7.38 -13.16
N VAL A 149 -10.27 -6.54 -14.18
CA VAL A 149 -11.01 -6.59 -15.45
C VAL A 149 -10.65 -7.84 -16.23
N SER A 150 -9.36 -8.16 -16.36
CA SER A 150 -8.93 -9.36 -17.09
C SER A 150 -9.32 -10.65 -16.38
N GLU A 151 -9.31 -10.68 -15.04
CA GLU A 151 -9.76 -11.83 -14.25
C GLU A 151 -11.27 -12.07 -14.44
N ALA A 152 -12.08 -11.02 -14.41
CA ALA A 152 -13.52 -11.12 -14.66
C ALA A 152 -13.81 -11.60 -16.09
N ALA A 153 -13.13 -11.02 -17.09
CA ALA A 153 -13.25 -11.43 -18.48
C ALA A 153 -12.79 -12.87 -18.70
N GLY A 154 -11.68 -13.27 -18.07
CA GLY A 154 -11.14 -14.63 -18.15
C GLY A 154 -12.11 -15.66 -17.56
N LYS A 155 -12.71 -15.38 -16.40
CA LYS A 155 -13.75 -16.24 -15.81
C LYS A 155 -14.96 -16.37 -16.73
N ALA A 156 -15.42 -15.27 -17.34
CA ALA A 156 -16.53 -15.31 -18.29
C ALA A 156 -16.21 -16.12 -19.55
N LEU A 157 -15.00 -15.98 -20.11
CA LEU A 157 -14.55 -16.75 -21.26
C LEU A 157 -14.41 -18.24 -20.93
N ALA A 158 -13.87 -18.58 -19.75
CA ALA A 158 -13.72 -19.96 -19.29
C ALA A 158 -15.08 -20.67 -19.16
N LEU A 159 -16.11 -19.98 -18.64
CA LEU A 159 -17.48 -20.52 -18.57
C LEU A 159 -18.07 -20.81 -19.96
N LEU A 160 -17.63 -20.08 -20.99
CA LEU A 160 -18.04 -20.29 -22.38
C LEU A 160 -17.14 -21.30 -23.11
N GLY A 161 -16.19 -21.94 -22.42
CA GLY A 161 -15.21 -22.84 -23.04
C GLY A 161 -14.25 -22.14 -24.02
N LYS A 162 -14.12 -20.81 -23.90
CA LYS A 162 -13.25 -20.01 -24.78
C LYS A 162 -11.86 -19.84 -24.18
N THR A 163 -10.87 -19.70 -25.06
CA THR A 163 -9.49 -19.41 -24.67
C THR A 163 -9.40 -18.06 -23.95
N VAL A 164 -8.79 -18.07 -22.75
CA VAL A 164 -8.48 -16.86 -22.00
C VAL A 164 -7.13 -16.31 -22.47
N PRO A 165 -7.05 -15.05 -22.94
CA PRO A 165 -5.78 -14.44 -23.28
C PRO A 165 -4.82 -14.46 -22.08
N TYR A 166 -3.58 -14.89 -22.32
CA TYR A 166 -2.56 -14.87 -21.28
C TYR A 166 -2.15 -13.44 -20.96
N LEU A 167 -2.19 -13.09 -19.68
CA LEU A 167 -1.54 -11.90 -19.14
C LEU A 167 -0.60 -12.34 -18.01
N PRO A 168 0.61 -11.77 -17.92
CA PRO A 168 1.53 -12.07 -16.84
C PRO A 168 0.98 -11.59 -15.49
N THR A 169 1.42 -12.27 -14.43
CA THR A 169 1.30 -11.74 -13.05
C THR A 169 2.20 -10.52 -12.91
N ALA A 170 1.71 -9.48 -12.22
CA ALA A 170 2.48 -8.25 -12.05
C ALA A 170 3.71 -8.45 -11.14
N PRO A 171 4.83 -7.76 -11.41
CA PRO A 171 6.03 -7.82 -10.57
C PRO A 171 5.77 -7.57 -9.09
N VAL A 172 4.92 -6.57 -8.75
CA VAL A 172 4.55 -6.25 -7.37
C VAL A 172 4.04 -7.45 -6.57
N CYS A 173 3.41 -8.44 -7.21
CA CYS A 173 2.94 -9.64 -6.53
C CYS A 173 4.10 -10.45 -5.91
N GLY A 174 5.29 -10.40 -6.50
CA GLY A 174 6.51 -11.01 -5.94
C GLY A 174 7.04 -10.26 -4.72
N TYR A 175 6.78 -8.96 -4.61
CA TYR A 175 7.17 -8.14 -3.45
C TYR A 175 6.24 -8.37 -2.24
N LEU A 176 5.05 -8.96 -2.45
CA LEU A 176 4.10 -9.26 -1.38
C LEU A 176 4.53 -10.40 -0.46
N GLN A 177 5.41 -11.26 -0.94
CA GLN A 177 5.82 -12.46 -0.23
C GLN A 177 7.13 -12.19 0.51
N ALA A 178 7.20 -12.62 1.76
CA ALA A 178 8.46 -12.66 2.48
C ALA A 178 9.44 -13.59 1.74
N GLY A 179 10.66 -13.10 1.50
CA GLY A 179 11.74 -13.93 0.96
C GLY A 179 12.17 -15.02 1.95
N ALA A 180 13.09 -15.89 1.54
CA ALA A 180 13.59 -17.00 2.37
C ALA A 180 14.21 -16.55 3.71
N ASN A 181 14.57 -15.28 3.85
CA ASN A 181 15.06 -14.64 5.08
C ASN A 181 13.94 -14.07 5.97
N GLY A 182 12.67 -14.30 5.63
CA GLY A 182 11.51 -13.83 6.38
C GLY A 182 11.20 -12.34 6.22
N VAL A 183 11.82 -11.64 5.26
CA VAL A 183 11.59 -10.21 5.02
C VAL A 183 10.90 -10.02 3.67
N ALA A 184 9.78 -9.30 3.65
CA ALA A 184 9.14 -8.88 2.41
C ALA A 184 9.99 -7.79 1.71
N PRO A 185 10.34 -7.95 0.42
CA PRO A 185 11.00 -6.92 -0.37
C PRO A 185 10.30 -5.56 -0.32
N MET A 186 8.96 -5.58 -0.22
CA MET A 186 8.19 -4.35 -0.20
C MET A 186 8.47 -3.50 1.03
N ALA A 187 8.74 -4.09 2.20
CA ALA A 187 8.97 -3.33 3.43
C ALA A 187 9.76 -4.14 4.47
N PRO A 188 10.80 -3.57 5.10
CA PRO A 188 11.60 -4.28 6.08
C PRO A 188 10.76 -4.66 7.29
N LYS A 189 10.96 -5.88 7.82
CA LYS A 189 10.26 -6.41 9.00
C LYS A 189 8.74 -6.61 8.85
N ALA A 190 8.18 -6.37 7.67
CA ALA A 190 6.79 -6.71 7.39
C ALA A 190 6.64 -8.23 7.25
N GLU A 191 5.67 -8.79 7.97
CA GLU A 191 5.26 -10.19 7.85
C GLU A 191 4.13 -10.37 6.83
N LEU A 192 3.35 -9.31 6.66
CA LEU A 192 2.25 -9.18 5.72
C LEU A 192 2.31 -7.80 5.09
N LEU A 193 1.66 -7.66 3.93
CA LEU A 193 1.35 -6.35 3.37
C LEU A 193 -0.14 -6.20 3.22
N SER A 194 -0.60 -4.96 3.35
CA SER A 194 -2.01 -4.70 3.12
C SER A 194 -2.34 -4.71 1.63
N THR A 195 -3.39 -5.43 1.28
CA THR A 195 -3.94 -5.50 -0.08
C THR A 195 -5.47 -5.47 -0.01
N PHE A 196 -6.12 -5.34 -1.16
CA PHE A 196 -7.56 -5.43 -1.24
C PHE A 196 -8.02 -6.84 -1.61
N SER A 197 -9.14 -7.28 -1.05
CA SER A 197 -9.85 -8.46 -1.51
C SER A 197 -11.34 -8.37 -1.23
N PHE A 198 -12.11 -9.21 -1.92
CA PHE A 198 -13.56 -9.30 -1.73
C PHE A 198 -13.96 -10.24 -0.58
N ALA A 199 -13.00 -10.76 0.23
CA ALA A 199 -13.24 -11.83 1.21
C ALA A 199 -14.34 -11.50 2.23
N LYS A 200 -14.46 -10.24 2.66
CA LYS A 200 -15.44 -9.79 3.66
C LYS A 200 -16.64 -9.02 3.09
N ILE A 201 -16.78 -8.98 1.77
CA ILE A 201 -17.80 -8.15 1.11
C ILE A 201 -19.24 -8.54 1.48
N LYS A 202 -19.48 -9.82 1.81
CA LYS A 202 -20.81 -10.28 2.24
C LYS A 202 -21.20 -9.71 3.60
N SER A 203 -20.23 -9.56 4.50
CA SER A 203 -20.43 -9.08 5.86
C SER A 203 -20.52 -7.55 5.93
N TYR A 204 -19.74 -6.82 5.12
CA TYR A 204 -19.70 -5.36 5.15
C TYR A 204 -20.58 -4.69 4.07
N GLY A 205 -20.89 -5.39 2.98
CA GLY A 205 -21.57 -4.85 1.81
C GLY A 205 -20.61 -4.30 0.75
N LYS A 206 -21.18 -3.73 -0.32
CA LYS A 206 -20.44 -3.14 -1.46
C LYS A 206 -20.49 -1.61 -1.47
N ASP A 207 -21.39 -1.04 -0.69
CA ASP A 207 -21.66 0.38 -0.68
C ASP A 207 -20.48 1.14 -0.04
N GLN A 208 -20.26 2.35 -0.51
CA GLN A 208 -19.23 3.26 -0.01
C GLN A 208 -19.87 4.54 0.53
N THR A 209 -19.17 5.22 1.43
CA THR A 209 -19.56 6.54 1.92
C THR A 209 -18.57 7.57 1.43
N SER A 210 -19.04 8.57 0.66
CA SER A 210 -18.20 9.68 0.23
C SER A 210 -17.99 10.68 1.36
N CYS A 211 -16.72 11.00 1.61
CA CYS A 211 -16.29 12.00 2.57
C CYS A 211 -15.50 13.13 1.90
N ALA A 212 -15.75 13.37 0.60
CA ALA A 212 -15.10 14.43 -0.16
C ALA A 212 -15.31 15.85 0.40
N GLY A 213 -16.40 16.07 1.15
CA GLY A 213 -16.67 17.34 1.87
C GLY A 213 -16.08 17.41 3.28
N SER A 214 -15.41 16.36 3.75
CA SER A 214 -14.76 16.31 5.07
C SER A 214 -13.35 16.88 4.98
N SER A 215 -12.93 17.64 5.99
CA SER A 215 -11.53 18.05 6.17
C SER A 215 -10.69 17.01 6.92
N ALA A 216 -11.27 15.85 7.25
CA ALA A 216 -10.57 14.81 8.01
C ALA A 216 -9.52 14.09 7.16
N SER A 217 -8.42 13.71 7.79
CA SER A 217 -7.41 12.83 7.21
C SER A 217 -7.87 11.37 7.24
N TYR A 218 -7.28 10.55 6.37
CA TYR A 218 -7.51 9.11 6.31
C TYR A 218 -6.20 8.35 6.15
N ALA A 219 -6.22 7.04 6.40
CA ALA A 219 -5.09 6.14 6.25
C ALA A 219 -5.13 5.42 4.89
N GLY A 220 -4.14 5.67 4.02
CA GLY A 220 -3.98 4.99 2.74
C GLY A 220 -3.22 3.68 2.91
N CYS A 221 -3.92 2.60 3.27
CA CYS A 221 -3.27 1.36 3.68
C CYS A 221 -2.74 0.47 2.56
N MET A 222 -3.07 0.70 1.29
CA MET A 222 -2.64 -0.21 0.22
C MET A 222 -1.11 -0.35 0.18
N THR A 223 -0.61 -1.58 0.19
CA THR A 223 0.80 -1.99 0.31
C THR A 223 1.52 -1.56 1.60
N ALA A 224 0.80 -1.10 2.62
CA ALA A 224 1.37 -0.79 3.93
C ALA A 224 1.98 -2.02 4.60
N PRO A 225 3.10 -1.87 5.34
CA PRO A 225 3.71 -2.94 6.09
C PRO A 225 2.85 -3.36 7.27
N CYS A 226 2.79 -4.66 7.53
CA CYS A 226 1.99 -5.24 8.60
C CYS A 226 2.73 -6.35 9.34
N THR A 227 2.38 -6.53 10.61
CA THR A 227 2.80 -7.67 11.44
C THR A 227 1.59 -8.44 11.92
N PHE A 228 1.72 -9.76 12.12
CA PHE A 228 0.62 -10.52 12.68
C PHE A 228 0.37 -10.10 14.12
N GLU A 229 -0.90 -9.87 14.45
CA GLU A 229 -1.33 -9.83 15.83
C GLU A 229 -1.20 -11.23 16.42
N ARG A 230 -0.68 -11.32 17.65
CA ARG A 230 -0.40 -12.59 18.33
C ARG A 230 -1.13 -12.69 19.65
N ASP A 231 -1.56 -13.90 19.97
CA ASP A 231 -2.11 -14.21 21.29
C ASP A 231 -1.00 -14.30 22.36
N SER A 232 -1.41 -14.59 23.60
CA SER A 232 -0.48 -14.72 24.74
C SER A 232 0.54 -15.86 24.59
N SER A 233 0.33 -16.79 23.66
CA SER A 233 1.26 -17.88 23.34
C SER A 233 2.22 -17.53 22.18
N GLY A 234 2.08 -16.34 21.59
CA GLY A 234 2.87 -15.90 20.45
C GLY A 234 2.34 -16.37 19.09
N LYS A 235 1.14 -16.96 19.03
CA LYS A 235 0.55 -17.48 17.79
C LYS A 235 -0.32 -16.41 17.09
N PRO A 236 -0.28 -16.30 15.74
CA PRO A 236 -1.14 -15.38 15.00
C PRO A 236 -2.65 -15.53 15.27
N THR A 237 -3.36 -14.43 15.50
CA THR A 237 -4.80 -14.40 15.89
C THR A 237 -5.77 -14.29 14.73
N GLY A 238 -5.29 -14.31 13.48
CA GLY A 238 -6.10 -14.02 12.29
C GLY A 238 -6.26 -12.51 12.02
N PHE A 239 -5.56 -11.67 12.76
CA PHE A 239 -5.48 -10.23 12.55
C PHE A 239 -4.04 -9.79 12.31
N ALA A 240 -3.90 -8.59 11.76
CA ALA A 240 -2.62 -7.94 11.53
C ALA A 240 -2.69 -6.48 11.98
N ASN A 241 -1.56 -5.93 12.40
CA ASN A 241 -1.41 -4.50 12.68
C ASN A 241 -0.53 -3.90 11.59
N CYS A 242 -1.05 -2.88 10.91
CA CYS A 242 -0.41 -2.24 9.77
C CYS A 242 -0.12 -0.78 10.04
N GLU A 243 1.04 -0.31 9.59
CA GLU A 243 1.45 1.09 9.67
C GLU A 243 1.06 1.80 8.37
N CYS A 244 -0.12 2.41 8.34
CA CYS A 244 -0.65 3.04 7.14
C CYS A 244 -0.31 4.53 7.11
N PRO A 245 0.21 5.07 5.98
CA PRO A 245 0.44 6.49 5.86
C PRO A 245 -0.89 7.26 5.93
N ILE A 246 -0.87 8.39 6.63
CA ILE A 246 -2.00 9.31 6.72
C ILE A 246 -1.89 10.34 5.59
N TYR A 247 -3.01 10.57 4.92
CA TYR A 247 -3.17 11.59 3.89
C TYR A 247 -4.36 12.49 4.19
N SER A 248 -4.26 13.76 3.79
CA SER A 248 -5.33 14.75 3.93
C SER A 248 -5.85 15.11 2.55
N GLY A 249 -7.11 14.79 2.30
CA GLY A 249 -7.74 14.99 0.99
C GLY A 249 -9.14 14.37 0.96
N PRO A 250 -9.85 14.47 -0.17
CA PRO A 250 -11.12 13.76 -0.34
C PRO A 250 -10.89 12.25 -0.27
N TYR A 251 -11.88 11.51 0.24
CA TYR A 251 -11.82 10.05 0.33
C TYR A 251 -13.20 9.42 0.34
N GLN A 252 -13.24 8.11 0.14
CA GLN A 252 -14.40 7.25 0.26
C GLN A 252 -14.10 6.13 1.26
N ILE A 253 -15.03 5.93 2.19
CA ILE A 253 -15.00 4.82 3.14
C ILE A 253 -15.60 3.60 2.47
N GLY A 254 -14.97 2.44 2.64
CA GLY A 254 -15.43 1.15 2.12
C GLY A 254 -16.68 0.56 2.77
N GLN A 255 -17.47 1.38 3.47
CA GLN A 255 -18.64 0.99 4.24
C GLN A 255 -19.76 2.01 4.02
N GLY A 256 -20.90 1.58 3.48
CA GLY A 256 -22.05 2.45 3.19
C GLY A 256 -22.78 2.91 4.45
N GLY A 257 -23.09 4.22 4.50
CA GLY A 257 -23.76 4.87 5.64
C GLY A 257 -22.85 5.14 6.84
N ALA A 258 -21.54 5.00 6.68
CA ALA A 258 -20.56 5.28 7.73
C ALA A 258 -20.45 6.79 8.00
N SER A 259 -20.16 7.16 9.24
CA SER A 259 -19.81 8.54 9.59
C SER A 259 -18.43 8.89 9.06
N CYS A 260 -18.28 10.05 8.39
CA CYS A 260 -16.97 10.56 7.99
C CYS A 260 -16.08 10.91 9.19
N ASN A 261 -16.66 11.18 10.36
CA ASN A 261 -15.91 11.34 11.61
C ASN A 261 -15.66 9.96 12.24
N ALA A 262 -14.40 9.54 12.29
CA ALA A 262 -13.98 8.28 12.89
C ALA A 262 -13.87 8.32 14.43
N GLY A 263 -14.01 9.50 15.03
CA GLY A 263 -13.77 9.75 16.46
C GLY A 263 -12.37 10.30 16.73
N SER A 264 -12.20 10.90 17.91
CA SER A 264 -10.92 11.50 18.31
C SER A 264 -9.80 10.46 18.36
N GLY A 265 -8.69 10.72 17.67
CA GLY A 265 -7.53 9.83 17.60
C GLY A 265 -7.65 8.68 16.60
N TYR A 266 -8.77 8.58 15.88
CA TYR A 266 -9.01 7.55 14.87
C TYR A 266 -9.11 8.16 13.48
N VAL A 267 -8.73 7.38 12.47
CA VAL A 267 -8.91 7.69 11.05
C VAL A 267 -9.50 6.48 10.34
N TRP A 268 -10.19 6.69 9.23
CA TRP A 268 -10.62 5.59 8.38
C TRP A 268 -9.45 5.07 7.55
N SER A 269 -9.33 3.75 7.38
CA SER A 269 -8.61 3.22 6.23
C SER A 269 -9.48 3.45 4.98
N ALA A 270 -8.97 4.24 4.04
CA ALA A 270 -9.76 4.71 2.92
C ALA A 270 -8.92 4.86 1.65
N ALA A 271 -9.63 5.16 0.57
CA ALA A 271 -9.07 5.46 -0.74
C ALA A 271 -9.79 6.67 -1.31
N TYR A 272 -9.17 7.37 -2.25
CA TYR A 272 -9.85 8.39 -3.04
C TYR A 272 -10.15 7.86 -4.44
N ALA A 273 -11.43 7.74 -4.76
CA ALA A 273 -11.94 7.54 -6.10
C ALA A 273 -12.46 8.88 -6.64
N PRO A 274 -11.68 9.61 -7.45
CA PRO A 274 -12.13 10.86 -8.06
C PRO A 274 -13.33 10.60 -8.99
N PRO A 275 -14.23 11.59 -9.15
CA PRO A 275 -15.30 11.51 -10.14
C PRO A 275 -14.71 11.25 -11.52
N SER A 276 -15.32 10.37 -12.30
CA SER A 276 -14.87 10.13 -13.66
C SER A 276 -15.08 11.41 -14.49
N LYS A 277 -14.23 11.70 -15.48
CA LYS A 277 -14.41 12.87 -16.37
C LYS A 277 -15.77 12.87 -17.10
N SER A 278 -16.46 11.71 -17.18
CA SER A 278 -17.83 11.60 -17.68
C SER A 278 -18.91 12.10 -16.71
N ASP A 279 -18.66 12.09 -15.40
CA ASP A 279 -19.63 12.53 -14.39
C ASP A 279 -19.77 14.06 -14.34
N THR A 280 -18.73 14.77 -14.76
CA THR A 280 -18.72 16.24 -14.81
C THR A 280 -19.53 16.79 -16.00
N ALA A 281 -19.66 16.02 -17.08
CA ALA A 281 -20.44 16.43 -18.25
C ALA A 281 -21.96 16.32 -18.03
N ALA A 282 -22.41 15.47 -17.10
CA ALA A 282 -23.83 15.28 -16.80
C ALA A 282 -24.42 16.35 -15.86
N ASN A 283 -23.58 17.10 -15.13
CA ASN A 283 -24.02 18.08 -14.14
C ASN A 283 -23.77 19.55 -14.52
N GLY A 284 -23.20 19.82 -15.70
CA GLY A 284 -22.98 21.18 -16.23
C GLY A 284 -24.15 21.77 -17.02
N GLY A 285 -25.30 21.09 -17.05
CA GLY A 285 -26.51 21.52 -17.74
C GLY A 285 -27.67 21.80 -16.79
N LYS A 286 -27.57 22.85 -15.98
CA LYS A 286 -28.71 23.53 -15.36
C LYS A 286 -28.47 25.03 -15.33
#